data_AF-A0A424H9W1-F1
#
_entry.id   AF-A0A424H9W1-F1
#
_cell.length_a   1.000
_cell.length_b   1.000
_cell.length_c   1.000
_cell.angle_alpha   90.00
_cell.angle_beta   90.00
_cell.angle_gamma   90.00
#
_symmetry.space_group_name_H-M   'P 1'
#
loop_
_entity.id
_entity.type
_entity.pdbx_description
1 polymer ?
#
loop_
_entity_poly.entity_id
_entity_poly.type
_entity_poly.pdbx_seq_one_letter_code
_entity_poly.pdbx_strand_id
1 'polypeptide(L)'
;MQEIWPQLKHWVSDGVPFAVATVVEASRPSPRGVGSVLAVQSDGDAFIGSVSAGCVESEVIEAAKACMADGEVRWLSFGPDSGFPWEVSLSCGGRIRVRIEPFAGLSDPDLGKQLSSLLDAQDRGLLVSHNGRHFLLEHDEIWGTERSVDSTGLIERAKEHYRTAEGTTEIEWDGAPALLRVLSRPKRLFVVGAAHIAIHLVGFAQSLG
;
A
#
# COMPACT_ATOMS: atom_id res chain seq x y z
N MET A 1 -1.28 3.28 2.84
CA MET A 1 -1.89 2.40 3.86
C MET A 1 -2.18 3.12 5.17
N GLN A 2 -1.25 3.92 5.71
CA GLN A 2 -1.47 4.62 6.99
C GLN A 2 -2.66 5.57 7.00
N GLU A 3 -2.92 6.29 5.90
CA GLU A 3 -4.10 7.17 5.74
C GLU A 3 -5.42 6.43 6.00
N ILE A 4 -5.51 5.17 5.55
CA ILE A 4 -6.73 4.36 5.65
C ILE A 4 -6.72 3.41 6.85
N TRP A 5 -5.62 3.35 7.60
CA TRP A 5 -5.46 2.41 8.72
C TRP A 5 -6.51 2.58 9.82
N PRO A 6 -6.88 3.80 10.26
CA PRO A 6 -7.89 3.96 11.31
C PRO A 6 -9.24 3.32 10.95
N GLN A 7 -9.60 3.31 9.67
CA GLN A 7 -10.82 2.68 9.17
C GLN A 7 -10.62 1.16 8.98
N LEU A 8 -9.46 0.73 8.49
CA LEU A 8 -9.15 -0.68 8.28
C LEU A 8 -8.99 -1.49 9.55
N LYS A 9 -8.61 -0.85 10.67
CA LYS A 9 -8.37 -1.52 11.94
C LYS A 9 -9.56 -2.40 12.37
N HIS A 10 -10.79 -1.96 12.09
CA HIS A 10 -11.99 -2.72 12.44
C HIS A 10 -12.08 -4.02 11.63
N TRP A 11 -11.74 -3.99 10.33
CA TRP A 11 -11.71 -5.21 9.53
C TRP A 11 -10.69 -6.21 10.05
N VAL A 12 -9.52 -5.73 10.49
CA VAL A 12 -8.51 -6.59 11.09
C VAL A 12 -8.97 -7.16 12.44
N SER A 13 -9.57 -6.34 13.31
CA SER A 13 -10.07 -6.83 14.61
C SER A 13 -11.22 -7.82 14.48
N ASP A 14 -12.06 -7.64 13.47
CA ASP A 14 -13.25 -8.45 13.24
C ASP A 14 -12.94 -9.71 12.41
N GLY A 15 -11.67 -9.90 12.02
CA GLY A 15 -11.23 -11.03 11.20
C GLY A 15 -11.82 -11.02 9.79
N VAL A 16 -12.22 -9.84 9.29
CA VAL A 16 -12.81 -9.70 7.97
C VAL A 16 -11.70 -9.83 6.91
N PRO A 17 -11.80 -10.77 5.97
CA PRO A 17 -10.82 -10.94 4.91
C PRO A 17 -10.94 -9.84 3.84
N PHE A 18 -9.81 -9.26 3.44
CA PHE A 18 -9.75 -8.21 2.42
C PHE A 18 -8.46 -8.26 1.61
N ALA A 19 -8.54 -7.76 0.37
CA ALA A 19 -7.39 -7.52 -0.49
C ALA A 19 -6.96 -6.05 -0.42
N VAL A 20 -5.70 -5.81 -0.76
CA VAL A 20 -5.07 -4.49 -0.80
C VAL A 20 -4.59 -4.23 -2.22
N ALA A 21 -5.20 -3.26 -2.88
CA ALA A 21 -4.76 -2.71 -4.15
C ALA A 21 -3.85 -1.50 -3.93
N THR A 22 -2.67 -1.49 -4.53
CA THR A 22 -1.66 -0.43 -4.38
C THR A 22 -1.22 0.09 -5.73
N VAL A 23 -1.22 1.40 -5.92
CA VAL A 23 -0.60 2.05 -7.08
C VAL A 23 0.92 1.88 -6.97
N VAL A 24 1.52 1.14 -7.90
CA VAL A 24 2.98 0.91 -7.94
C VAL A 24 3.70 1.83 -8.94
N GLU A 25 2.95 2.37 -9.90
CA GLU A 25 3.45 3.24 -10.96
C GLU A 25 2.36 4.25 -11.31
N ALA A 26 2.75 5.51 -11.57
CA ALA A 26 1.84 6.55 -12.00
C ALA A 26 2.56 7.56 -12.92
N SER A 27 1.95 7.93 -14.04
CA SER A 27 2.35 9.08 -14.85
C SER A 27 1.55 10.32 -14.46
N ARG A 28 2.14 11.50 -14.66
CA ARG A 28 1.41 12.76 -14.47
C ARG A 28 0.67 13.12 -15.76
N PRO A 29 -0.57 13.62 -15.68
CA PRO A 29 -1.35 13.88 -14.46
C PRO A 29 -2.04 12.61 -13.91
N SER A 30 -1.96 12.39 -12.59
CA SER A 30 -2.71 11.33 -11.90
C SER A 30 -3.28 11.86 -10.57
N PRO A 31 -4.57 11.65 -10.26
CA PRO A 31 -5.19 12.07 -9.00
C PRO A 31 -4.56 11.41 -7.76
N ARG A 32 -4.01 10.20 -7.93
CA ARG A 32 -3.39 9.39 -6.89
C ARG A 32 -1.96 9.02 -7.29
N GLY A 33 -1.03 9.14 -6.34
CA GLY A 33 0.38 8.83 -6.55
C GLY A 33 0.72 7.38 -6.22
N VAL A 34 1.95 6.97 -6.54
CA VAL A 34 2.53 5.69 -6.09
C VAL A 34 2.40 5.56 -4.57
N GLY A 35 1.99 4.39 -4.10
CA GLY A 35 1.71 4.11 -2.69
C GLY A 35 0.28 4.41 -2.25
N SER A 36 -0.57 4.98 -3.12
CA SER A 36 -2.01 5.08 -2.86
C SER A 36 -2.63 3.69 -2.78
N VAL A 37 -3.58 3.51 -1.86
CA VAL A 37 -4.15 2.20 -1.53
C VAL A 37 -5.68 2.24 -1.60
N LEU A 38 -6.25 1.16 -2.11
CA LEU A 38 -7.65 0.78 -1.98
C LEU A 38 -7.71 -0.62 -1.34
N ALA A 39 -8.37 -0.75 -0.19
CA ALA A 39 -8.63 -2.02 0.44
C ALA A 39 -10.07 -2.44 0.16
N VAL A 40 -10.29 -3.71 -0.16
CA VAL A 40 -11.59 -4.23 -0.62
C VAL A 40 -11.90 -5.53 0.12
N GLN A 41 -13.06 -5.62 0.77
CA GLN A 41 -13.51 -6.86 1.41
C GLN A 41 -13.66 -8.00 0.40
N SER A 42 -13.67 -9.24 0.87
CA SER A 42 -13.71 -10.43 -0.01
C SER A 42 -14.93 -10.50 -0.93
N ASP A 43 -16.08 -9.96 -0.50
CA ASP A 43 -17.31 -9.89 -1.30
C ASP A 43 -17.35 -8.68 -2.26
N GLY A 44 -16.53 -7.66 -2.00
CA GLY A 44 -16.49 -6.40 -2.73
C GLY A 44 -17.56 -5.38 -2.31
N ASP A 45 -18.38 -5.68 -1.30
CA ASP A 45 -19.48 -4.81 -0.88
C ASP A 45 -18.98 -3.57 -0.13
N ALA A 46 -17.83 -3.68 0.55
CA ALA A 46 -17.17 -2.55 1.19
C ALA A 46 -15.71 -2.39 0.73
N PHE A 47 -15.32 -1.14 0.54
CA PHE A 47 -13.95 -0.75 0.21
C PHE A 47 -13.56 0.54 0.96
N ILE A 48 -12.25 0.70 1.22
CA ILE A 48 -11.68 1.84 1.94
C ILE A 48 -10.46 2.35 1.17
N GLY A 49 -10.39 3.66 0.93
CA GLY A 49 -9.31 4.29 0.18
C GLY A 49 -9.65 4.47 -1.29
N SER A 50 -8.63 4.72 -2.12
CA SER A 50 -8.79 4.98 -3.55
C SER A 50 -7.46 4.93 -4.28
N VAL A 51 -7.49 4.43 -5.52
CA VAL A 51 -6.33 4.38 -6.42
C VAL A 51 -6.43 5.32 -7.61
N SER A 52 -7.62 5.88 -7.90
CA SER A 52 -7.79 6.83 -9.03
C SER A 52 -8.76 7.99 -8.79
N ALA A 53 -9.44 8.01 -7.64
CA ALA A 53 -10.53 8.92 -7.30
C ALA A 53 -11.83 8.73 -8.10
N GLY A 54 -12.12 7.49 -8.54
CA GLY A 54 -13.45 7.06 -9.01
C GLY A 54 -13.52 6.54 -10.45
N CYS A 55 -12.41 6.55 -11.20
CA CYS A 55 -12.43 6.13 -12.61
C CYS A 55 -12.30 4.62 -12.83
N VAL A 56 -11.57 3.92 -11.96
CA VAL A 56 -11.20 2.50 -12.15
C VAL A 56 -11.46 1.65 -10.91
N GLU A 57 -12.10 2.22 -9.89
CA GLU A 57 -12.36 1.56 -8.61
C GLU A 57 -13.19 0.29 -8.81
N SER A 58 -14.16 0.27 -9.72
CA SER A 58 -14.99 -0.90 -10.02
C SER A 58 -14.16 -2.09 -10.55
N GLU A 59 -13.26 -1.84 -11.49
CA GLU A 59 -12.38 -2.86 -12.07
C GLU A 59 -11.39 -3.39 -11.03
N VAL A 60 -10.89 -2.50 -10.17
CA VAL A 60 -9.99 -2.87 -9.07
C VAL A 60 -10.73 -3.70 -8.02
N ILE A 61 -12.00 -3.38 -7.72
CA ILE A 61 -12.86 -4.15 -6.81
C ILE A 61 -13.12 -5.56 -7.35
N GLU A 62 -13.46 -5.71 -8.63
CA GLU A 62 -13.68 -7.03 -9.23
C GLU A 62 -12.39 -7.87 -9.25
N ALA A 63 -11.25 -7.27 -9.58
CA ALA A 63 -9.97 -7.96 -9.51
C ALA A 63 -9.58 -8.30 -8.05
N ALA A 64 -9.95 -7.47 -7.07
CA ALA A 64 -9.72 -7.74 -5.66
C ALA A 64 -10.57 -8.92 -5.15
N LYS A 65 -11.84 -9.02 -5.57
CA LYS A 65 -12.68 -10.20 -5.29
C LYS A 65 -12.06 -11.47 -5.87
N ALA A 66 -11.62 -11.40 -7.11
CA ALA A 66 -10.94 -12.52 -7.76
C ALA A 66 -9.63 -12.89 -7.03
N CYS A 67 -8.86 -11.90 -6.57
CA CYS A 67 -7.66 -12.07 -5.74
C CYS A 67 -7.95 -12.77 -4.42
N MET A 68 -9.04 -12.42 -3.76
CA MET A 68 -9.45 -13.08 -2.53
C MET A 68 -9.97 -14.50 -2.75
N ALA A 69 -10.55 -14.78 -3.92
CA ALA A 69 -11.11 -16.09 -4.24
C ALA A 69 -10.03 -17.17 -4.46
N ASP A 70 -8.89 -16.82 -5.06
CA ASP A 70 -7.80 -17.78 -5.35
C ASP A 70 -6.51 -17.53 -4.57
N GLY A 71 -6.37 -16.39 -3.89
CA GLY A 71 -5.18 -16.01 -3.13
C GLY A 71 -4.03 -15.46 -3.98
N GLU A 72 -4.23 -15.27 -5.29
CA GLU A 72 -3.17 -14.92 -6.24
C GLU A 72 -3.03 -13.41 -6.45
N VAL A 73 -1.78 -12.94 -6.57
CA VAL A 73 -1.47 -11.54 -6.86
C VAL A 73 -1.93 -11.17 -8.27
N ARG A 74 -2.60 -10.02 -8.40
CA ARG A 74 -3.08 -9.49 -9.69
C ARG A 74 -2.46 -8.15 -10.01
N TRP A 75 -2.39 -7.87 -11.30
CA TRP A 75 -1.85 -6.64 -11.86
C TRP A 75 -2.86 -6.02 -12.82
N LEU A 76 -3.14 -4.74 -12.64
CA LEU A 76 -3.96 -3.95 -13.56
C LEU A 76 -3.17 -2.75 -14.05
N SER A 77 -3.29 -2.44 -15.33
CA SER A 77 -2.70 -1.26 -15.96
C SER A 77 -3.81 -0.45 -16.60
N PHE A 78 -3.87 0.84 -16.29
CA PHE A 78 -4.88 1.76 -16.80
C PHE A 78 -4.21 2.96 -17.45
N GLY A 79 -4.78 3.43 -18.56
CA GLY A 79 -4.25 4.54 -19.35
C GLY A 79 -3.98 4.15 -20.81
N PRO A 80 -3.61 5.14 -21.64
CA PRO A 80 -3.29 4.90 -23.04
C PRO A 80 -2.09 3.95 -23.16
N ASP A 81 -2.14 3.03 -24.13
CA ASP A 81 -1.13 1.99 -24.40
C ASP A 81 -1.00 0.93 -23.29
N SER A 82 -2.07 0.69 -22.52
CA SER A 82 -2.12 -0.38 -21.50
C SER A 82 -2.04 -1.80 -22.09
N GLY A 83 -2.08 -1.93 -23.42
CA GLY A 83 -1.90 -3.20 -24.14
C GLY A 83 -3.17 -4.07 -24.21
N PHE A 84 -4.32 -3.58 -23.72
CA PHE A 84 -5.59 -4.29 -23.77
C PHE A 84 -6.59 -3.60 -24.73
N PRO A 85 -7.41 -4.36 -25.49
CA PRO A 85 -8.38 -3.79 -26.45
C PRO A 85 -9.52 -2.97 -25.83
N TRP A 86 -9.63 -2.98 -24.50
CA TRP A 86 -10.70 -2.36 -23.71
C TRP A 86 -10.03 -1.41 -22.72
N GLU A 87 -9.50 -0.31 -23.22
CA GLU A 87 -8.80 0.68 -22.40
C GLU A 87 -9.82 1.40 -21.50
N VAL A 88 -9.78 1.14 -20.20
CA VAL A 88 -10.43 2.04 -19.25
C VAL A 88 -9.55 3.28 -19.16
N SER A 89 -9.90 4.28 -19.95
CA SER A 89 -9.22 5.57 -19.97
C SER A 89 -9.43 6.28 -18.64
N LEU A 90 -8.34 6.68 -18.00
CA LEU A 90 -8.43 7.60 -16.87
C LEU A 90 -8.93 8.97 -17.37
N SER A 91 -9.90 9.54 -16.67
CA SER A 91 -10.44 10.88 -17.02
C SER A 91 -9.37 11.98 -16.99
N CYS A 92 -8.29 11.79 -16.23
CA CYS A 92 -7.15 12.70 -16.20
C CYS A 92 -6.21 12.57 -17.40
N GLY A 93 -6.32 11.51 -18.22
CA GLY A 93 -5.39 11.20 -19.32
C GLY A 93 -4.04 10.62 -18.87
N GLY A 94 -3.89 10.29 -17.59
CA GLY A 94 -2.69 9.66 -17.03
C GLY A 94 -2.66 8.14 -17.24
N ARG A 95 -1.62 7.51 -16.68
CA ARG A 95 -1.45 6.05 -16.61
C ARG A 95 -1.13 5.65 -15.18
N ILE A 96 -1.72 4.57 -14.69
CA ILE A 96 -1.35 3.94 -13.42
C ILE A 96 -1.22 2.44 -13.57
N ARG A 97 -0.39 1.82 -12.73
CA ARG A 97 -0.32 0.37 -12.56
C ARG A 97 -0.61 0.03 -11.11
N VAL A 98 -1.51 -0.92 -10.92
CA VAL A 98 -2.03 -1.31 -9.61
C VAL A 98 -1.70 -2.79 -9.36
N ARG A 99 -1.04 -3.05 -8.24
CA ARG A 99 -0.83 -4.41 -7.70
C ARG A 99 -1.92 -4.71 -6.70
N ILE A 100 -2.53 -5.89 -6.79
CA ILE A 100 -3.58 -6.33 -5.88
C ILE A 100 -3.14 -7.64 -5.24
N GLU A 101 -3.23 -7.72 -3.93
CA GLU A 101 -2.79 -8.88 -3.14
C GLU A 101 -3.66 -9.06 -1.89
N PRO A 102 -3.83 -10.27 -1.36
CA PRO A 102 -4.48 -10.46 -0.06
C PRO A 102 -3.71 -9.69 1.03
N PHE A 103 -4.41 -9.18 2.03
CA PHE A 103 -3.78 -8.56 3.19
C PHE A 103 -2.77 -9.52 3.85
N ALA A 104 -1.55 -9.04 4.11
CA ALA A 104 -0.45 -9.84 4.63
C ALA A 104 -0.78 -10.63 5.91
N GLY A 105 -1.66 -10.09 6.77
CA GLY A 105 -2.09 -10.74 8.00
C GLY A 105 -3.03 -11.94 7.82
N LEU A 106 -3.56 -12.18 6.61
CA LEU A 106 -4.46 -13.31 6.32
C LEU A 106 -3.72 -14.65 6.34
N SER A 107 -2.56 -14.71 5.71
CA SER A 107 -1.72 -15.92 5.63
C SER A 107 -0.78 -16.06 6.83
N ASP A 108 -0.46 -14.96 7.50
CA ASP A 108 0.43 -14.92 8.65
C ASP A 108 -0.15 -14.00 9.75
N PRO A 109 -0.92 -14.55 10.71
CA PRO A 109 -1.55 -13.77 11.77
C PRO A 109 -0.56 -13.03 12.68
N ASP A 110 0.66 -13.54 12.86
CA ASP A 110 1.66 -12.89 13.71
C ASP A 110 2.29 -11.69 12.99
N LEU A 111 2.56 -11.82 11.69
CA LEU A 111 2.87 -10.66 10.83
C LEU A 111 1.74 -9.63 10.84
N GLY A 112 0.48 -10.08 10.77
CA GLY A 112 -0.70 -9.21 10.83
C GLY A 112 -0.78 -8.41 12.13
N LYS A 113 -0.55 -9.04 13.29
CA LYS A 113 -0.49 -8.36 14.59
C LYS A 113 0.63 -7.32 14.63
N GLN A 114 1.82 -7.67 14.16
CA GLN A 114 2.95 -6.76 14.20
C GLN A 114 2.78 -5.57 13.25
N LEU A 115 2.29 -5.82 12.04
CA LEU A 115 1.94 -4.74 11.10
C LEU A 115 0.88 -3.81 11.71
N SER A 116 -0.12 -4.36 12.40
CA SER A 116 -1.15 -3.58 13.08
C SER A 116 -0.55 -2.72 14.20
N SER A 117 0.34 -3.29 15.02
CA SER A 117 1.05 -2.57 16.09
C SER A 117 1.88 -1.42 15.55
N LEU A 118 2.64 -1.65 14.47
CA LEU A 118 3.46 -0.62 13.82
C LEU A 118 2.59 0.52 13.26
N LEU A 119 1.49 0.19 12.59
CA LEU A 119 0.56 1.17 12.04
C LEU A 119 -0.18 1.97 13.14
N ASP A 120 -0.54 1.32 14.25
CA ASP A 120 -1.13 1.97 15.43
C ASP A 120 -0.15 2.94 16.11
N ALA A 121 1.11 2.56 16.24
CA ALA A 121 2.19 3.40 16.76
C ALA A 121 2.58 4.52 15.77
N GLN A 122 2.06 4.48 14.53
CA GLN A 122 2.47 5.34 13.42
C GLN A 122 3.99 5.33 13.20
N ASP A 123 4.60 4.17 13.40
CA ASP A 123 6.03 4.00 13.29
C ASP A 123 6.50 3.74 11.86
N ARG A 124 7.82 3.83 11.66
CA ARG A 124 8.43 3.55 10.36
C ARG A 124 8.60 2.05 10.20
N GLY A 125 8.20 1.52 9.06
CA GLY A 125 8.41 0.13 8.68
C GLY A 125 8.57 -0.04 7.18
N LEU A 126 8.99 -1.23 6.74
CA LEU A 126 8.98 -1.63 5.35
C LEU A 126 8.28 -2.97 5.22
N LEU A 127 7.09 -2.97 4.62
CA LEU A 127 6.41 -4.20 4.23
C LEU A 127 6.90 -4.61 2.85
N VAL A 128 7.46 -5.81 2.75
CA VAL A 128 7.91 -6.39 1.48
C VAL A 128 6.93 -7.47 1.07
N SER A 129 6.58 -7.47 -0.22
CA SER A 129 5.72 -8.50 -0.82
C SER A 129 6.34 -9.07 -2.07
N HIS A 130 6.51 -10.39 -2.13
CA HIS A 130 7.09 -11.12 -3.25
C HIS A 130 6.40 -12.47 -3.42
N ASN A 131 5.85 -12.76 -4.61
CA ASN A 131 5.12 -13.99 -4.91
C ASN A 131 4.04 -14.36 -3.88
N GLY A 132 3.24 -13.37 -3.46
CA GLY A 132 2.16 -13.57 -2.49
C GLY A 132 2.62 -13.79 -1.04
N ARG A 133 3.93 -13.75 -0.77
CA ARG A 133 4.50 -13.83 0.58
C ARG A 133 4.95 -12.46 1.06
N HIS A 134 4.89 -12.28 2.37
CA HIS A 134 5.20 -11.01 3.01
C HIS A 134 6.20 -11.17 4.14
N PHE A 135 7.02 -10.15 4.32
CA PHE A 135 7.76 -9.91 5.55
C PHE A 135 7.78 -8.42 5.87
N LEU A 136 7.86 -8.11 7.15
CA LEU A 136 7.93 -6.74 7.65
C LEU A 136 9.31 -6.49 8.24
N LEU A 137 9.94 -5.40 7.84
CA LEU A 137 11.11 -4.85 8.51
C LEU A 137 10.69 -3.67 9.38
N GLU A 138 11.13 -3.69 10.63
CA GLU A 138 11.03 -2.56 11.55
C GLU A 138 12.35 -2.47 12.31
N HIS A 139 13.06 -1.35 12.15
CA HIS A 139 14.43 -1.22 12.62
C HIS A 139 15.34 -2.31 12.04
N ASP A 140 15.89 -3.20 12.87
CA ASP A 140 16.74 -4.34 12.47
C ASP A 140 16.02 -5.69 12.64
N GLU A 141 14.75 -5.67 13.05
CA GLU A 141 13.94 -6.88 13.23
C GLU A 141 13.12 -7.19 11.98
N ILE A 142 12.87 -8.49 11.78
CA ILE A 142 12.14 -9.04 10.66
C ILE A 142 11.00 -9.91 11.19
N TRP A 143 9.81 -9.72 10.67
CA TRP A 143 8.66 -10.59 10.97
C TRP A 143 8.00 -11.09 9.70
N GLY A 144 7.25 -12.18 9.84
CA GLY A 144 6.61 -12.88 8.74
C GLY A 144 7.45 -14.06 8.26
N THR A 145 7.11 -14.61 7.10
CA THR A 145 7.68 -15.85 6.57
C THR A 145 9.19 -15.78 6.24
N GLU A 146 10.05 -15.75 7.26
CA GLU A 146 11.50 -15.94 7.18
C GLU A 146 11.88 -17.36 6.73
N ARG A 147 10.95 -18.33 6.70
CA ARG A 147 11.28 -19.74 6.43
C ARG A 147 11.16 -20.19 4.97
N SER A 148 10.90 -19.29 4.02
CA SER A 148 10.75 -19.71 2.61
C SER A 148 11.08 -18.64 1.55
N VAL A 149 11.66 -17.49 1.91
CA VAL A 149 12.23 -16.56 0.92
C VAL A 149 13.72 -16.86 0.78
N ASP A 150 14.05 -17.47 -0.35
CA ASP A 150 15.38 -17.87 -0.77
C ASP A 150 16.28 -16.68 -1.17
N SER A 151 16.45 -15.69 -0.30
CA SER A 151 17.46 -14.66 -0.53
C SER A 151 17.74 -13.77 0.68
N THR A 152 18.82 -14.06 1.38
CA THR A 152 19.59 -13.05 2.14
C THR A 152 19.74 -11.73 1.34
N GLY A 153 19.84 -11.83 0.00
CA GLY A 153 19.89 -10.69 -0.90
C GLY A 153 18.65 -9.78 -0.93
N LEU A 154 17.42 -10.32 -0.88
CA LEU A 154 16.21 -9.47 -0.89
C LEU A 154 16.08 -8.73 0.44
N ILE A 155 16.42 -9.40 1.55
CA ILE A 155 16.46 -8.78 2.87
C ILE A 155 17.48 -7.62 2.89
N GLU A 156 18.68 -7.83 2.38
CA GLU A 156 19.69 -6.76 2.32
C GLU A 156 19.25 -5.60 1.41
N ARG A 157 18.61 -5.89 0.27
CA ARG A 157 18.05 -4.85 -0.60
C ARG A 157 16.92 -4.08 0.08
N ALA A 158 16.08 -4.78 0.83
CA ALA A 158 14.98 -4.19 1.60
C ALA A 158 15.51 -3.33 2.76
N LYS A 159 16.54 -3.78 3.49
CA LYS A 159 17.21 -2.96 4.52
C LYS A 159 17.80 -1.69 3.93
N GLU A 160 18.45 -1.77 2.77
CA GLU A 160 19.00 -0.59 2.10
C GLU A 160 17.89 0.40 1.68
N HIS A 161 16.79 -0.11 1.13
CA HIS A 161 15.61 0.69 0.80
C HIS A 161 14.97 1.31 2.04
N TYR A 162 14.88 0.55 3.14
CA TYR A 162 14.33 1.02 4.42
C TYR A 162 15.11 2.22 4.98
N ARG A 163 16.44 2.27 4.78
CA ARG A 163 17.29 3.39 5.20
C ARG A 163 17.16 4.63 4.30
N THR A 164 17.02 4.43 2.99
CA THR A 164 17.24 5.50 1.99
C THR A 164 15.96 6.02 1.34
N ALA A 165 14.92 5.20 1.22
CA ALA A 165 13.73 5.56 0.47
C ALA A 165 12.65 6.22 1.33
N GLU A 166 11.87 7.11 0.72
CA GLU A 166 10.72 7.75 1.36
C GLU A 166 9.37 7.13 0.93
N GLY A 167 9.35 6.24 -0.06
CA GLY A 167 8.12 5.79 -0.68
C GLY A 167 8.10 4.32 -1.12
N THR A 168 6.92 3.92 -1.60
CA THR A 168 6.69 2.58 -2.15
C THR A 168 7.42 2.44 -3.49
N THR A 169 8.07 1.31 -3.71
CA THR A 169 8.81 1.04 -4.95
C THR A 169 8.69 -0.44 -5.32
N GLU A 170 8.62 -0.70 -6.61
CA GLU A 170 8.72 -2.04 -7.17
C GLU A 170 10.15 -2.30 -7.65
N ILE A 171 10.65 -3.50 -7.37
CA ILE A 171 11.92 -3.99 -7.89
C ILE A 171 11.71 -5.34 -8.56
N GLU A 172 12.58 -5.68 -9.50
CA GLU A 172 12.69 -7.04 -10.01
C GLU A 172 13.58 -7.87 -9.08
N TRP A 173 13.10 -9.03 -8.66
CA TRP A 173 13.82 -9.97 -7.83
C TRP A 173 13.55 -11.40 -8.30
N ASP A 174 14.60 -12.16 -8.62
CA ASP A 174 14.49 -13.56 -9.05
C ASP A 174 13.46 -13.77 -10.20
N GLY A 175 13.46 -12.84 -11.16
CA GLY A 175 12.56 -12.88 -12.33
C GLY A 175 11.09 -12.52 -12.04
N ALA A 176 10.76 -12.07 -10.83
CA ALA A 176 9.41 -11.64 -10.46
C ALA A 176 9.40 -10.27 -9.72
N PRO A 177 8.30 -9.52 -9.77
CA PRO A 177 8.22 -8.21 -9.11
C PRO A 177 8.03 -8.32 -7.59
N ALA A 178 8.93 -7.69 -6.84
CA ALA A 178 8.81 -7.47 -5.40
C ALA A 178 8.37 -6.03 -5.11
N LEU A 179 7.36 -5.86 -4.27
CA LEU A 179 6.88 -4.56 -3.82
C LEU A 179 7.47 -4.24 -2.45
N LEU A 180 8.20 -3.13 -2.35
CA LEU A 180 8.77 -2.59 -1.14
C LEU A 180 7.93 -1.38 -0.72
N ARG A 181 7.02 -1.57 0.25
CA ARG A 181 6.08 -0.55 0.73
C ARG A 181 6.59 0.09 2.02
N VAL A 182 7.12 1.30 1.93
CA VAL A 182 7.50 2.10 3.10
C VAL A 182 6.24 2.55 3.85
N LEU A 183 6.18 2.21 5.13
CA LEU A 183 5.24 2.73 6.11
C LEU A 183 5.97 3.88 6.81
N SER A 184 5.53 5.11 6.60
CA SER A 184 6.25 6.33 7.00
C SER A 184 5.72 6.92 8.30
N ARG A 185 6.54 7.50 9.17
CA ARG A 185 5.96 8.32 10.25
C ARG A 185 5.24 9.53 9.64
N PRO A 186 4.11 10.00 10.21
CA PRO A 186 3.52 11.27 9.82
C PRO A 186 4.57 12.38 9.92
N LYS A 187 4.57 13.29 8.95
CA LYS A 187 5.58 14.37 8.90
C LYS A 187 5.29 15.32 10.07
N ARG A 188 6.33 15.68 10.84
CA ARG A 188 6.18 16.60 11.98
C ARG A 188 6.44 18.03 11.53
N LEU A 189 5.44 18.90 11.65
CA LEU A 189 5.61 20.34 11.49
C LEU A 189 5.91 20.98 12.85
N PHE A 190 7.05 21.67 12.95
CA PHE A 190 7.36 22.51 14.11
C PHE A 190 7.00 23.96 13.80
N VAL A 191 6.05 24.51 14.57
CA VAL A 191 5.66 25.93 14.47
C VAL A 191 6.33 26.70 15.60
N VAL A 192 7.24 27.61 15.26
CA VAL A 192 7.95 28.45 16.25
C VAL A 192 7.34 29.84 16.25
N GLY A 193 6.60 30.16 17.31
CA GLY A 193 5.86 31.41 17.49
C GLY A 193 4.35 31.20 17.50
N ALA A 194 3.69 31.63 18.58
CA ALA A 194 2.26 31.40 18.84
C ALA A 194 1.40 32.65 18.60
N ALA A 195 1.66 33.38 17.51
CA ALA A 195 0.82 34.50 17.09
C ALA A 195 -0.48 34.00 16.44
N HIS A 196 -1.48 34.88 16.27
CA HIS A 196 -2.80 34.51 15.70
C HIS A 196 -2.71 33.79 14.33
N ILE A 197 -1.69 34.07 13.52
CA ILE A 197 -1.45 33.40 12.23
C ILE A 197 -1.16 31.89 12.40
N ALA A 198 -0.52 31.50 13.51
CA ALA A 198 -0.18 30.11 13.78
C ALA A 198 -1.43 29.22 13.91
N ILE A 199 -2.57 29.75 14.35
CA ILE A 199 -3.82 29.01 14.47
C ILE A 199 -4.27 28.48 13.10
N HIS A 200 -4.27 29.36 12.09
CA HIS A 200 -4.66 28.97 10.73
C HIS A 200 -3.62 28.07 10.08
N LEU A 201 -2.33 28.32 10.29
CA LEU A 201 -1.26 27.47 9.77
C LEU A 201 -1.36 26.04 10.32
N VAL A 202 -1.60 25.88 11.63
CA VAL A 202 -1.79 24.56 12.24
C VAL A 202 -3.03 23.87 11.67
N GLY A 203 -4.14 24.59 11.50
CA GLY A 203 -5.34 24.03 10.88
C GLY A 203 -5.11 23.52 9.45
N PHE A 204 -4.40 24.29 8.61
CA PHE A 204 -4.02 23.83 7.27
C PHE A 204 -3.05 22.66 7.31
N ALA A 205 -2.06 22.67 8.20
CA ALA A 205 -1.11 21.58 8.35
C ALA A 205 -1.81 20.27 8.74
N GLN A 206 -2.76 20.31 9.68
CA GLN A 206 -3.54 19.14 10.07
C GLN A 206 -4.35 18.55 8.90
N SER A 207 -4.81 19.38 7.96
CA SER A 207 -5.52 18.89 6.77
C SER A 207 -4.62 18.18 5.75
N LEU A 208 -3.30 18.35 5.85
CA LEU A 208 -2.31 17.76 4.93
C LEU A 208 -1.68 16.46 5.46
N GLY A 209 -1.94 16.07 6.72
CA GLY A 209 -1.35 14.90 7.38
C GLY A 209 -0.06 15.22 8.11
#